data_AF-A0A6M5YFR5-F1
#
_entry.id   AF-A0A6M5YFR5-F1
#
_cell.length_a   1.000
_cell.length_b   1.000
_cell.length_c   1.000
_cell.angle_alpha   90.00
_cell.angle_beta   90.00
_cell.angle_gamma   90.00
#
_symmetry.space_group_name_H-M   'P 1'
#
loop_
_entity.id
_entity.type
_entity.pdbx_description
1 polymer ?
#
loop_
_entity_poly.entity_id
_entity_poly.type
_entity_poly.pdbx_seq_one_letter_code
_entity_poly.pdbx_strand_id
1 'polypeptide(L)' 'MFGNTLLIEPKKKNDLTCVCCNCKRSRTSEFEWEQHIARPGERLTHGICPACIHLLYPDIASLVCGE' A
#
# COMPACT_ATOMS: atom_id res chain seq x y z
N MET A 1 28.52 -21.66 -27.46
CA MET A 1 27.95 -20.29 -27.44
C MET A 1 27.19 -20.15 -26.14
N PHE A 2 27.70 -19.32 -25.22
CA PHE A 2 27.17 -19.19 -23.88
C PHE A 2 25.87 -18.39 -23.91
N GLY A 3 24.75 -19.04 -23.55
CA GLY A 3 23.44 -18.40 -23.40
C GLY A 3 23.47 -17.52 -22.15
N ASN A 4 23.41 -16.21 -22.35
CA ASN A 4 23.43 -15.23 -21.28
C ASN A 4 22.03 -15.16 -20.65
N THR A 5 21.78 -15.97 -19.61
CA THR A 5 20.56 -15.87 -18.80
C THR A 5 20.64 -14.57 -18.01
N LEU A 6 19.96 -13.53 -18.50
CA LEU A 6 19.74 -12.30 -17.76
C LEU A 6 18.89 -12.63 -16.53
N LEU A 7 19.52 -12.75 -15.36
CA LEU A 7 18.84 -12.79 -14.08
C LEU A 7 18.23 -11.40 -13.86
N ILE A 8 16.92 -11.29 -14.07
CA ILE A 8 16.16 -10.08 -13.74
C ILE A 8 16.18 -9.99 -12.22
N GLU A 9 17.02 -9.13 -11.66
CA GLU A 9 17.02 -8.85 -10.23
C GLU A 9 15.62 -8.37 -9.83
N PRO A 10 14.96 -8.99 -8.83
CA PRO A 10 13.67 -8.52 -8.39
C PRO A 10 13.83 -7.08 -7.90
N LYS A 11 13.11 -6.14 -8.54
CA LYS A 11 13.04 -4.74 -8.12
C LYS A 11 12.80 -4.71 -6.60
N LYS A 12 13.74 -4.14 -5.84
CA LYS A 12 13.59 -3.84 -4.41
C LYS A 12 12.19 -3.26 -4.19
N LYS A 13 11.33 -3.98 -3.48
CA LYS A 13 10.03 -3.46 -3.03
C LYS A 13 10.31 -2.14 -2.33
N ASN A 14 9.60 -1.10 -2.75
CA ASN A 14 9.71 0.25 -2.18
C ASN A 14 9.71 0.17 -0.65
N ASP A 15 10.75 0.72 -0.03
CA ASP A 15 11.05 0.70 1.41
C ASP A 15 10.13 1.61 2.24
N LEU A 16 8.90 1.86 1.75
CA LEU A 16 7.92 2.76 2.36
C LEU A 16 6.66 1.99 2.73
N THR A 17 6.35 1.91 4.02
CA THR A 17 5.07 1.38 4.49
C THR A 17 3.99 2.42 4.29
N CYS A 18 2.97 2.11 3.48
CA CYS A 18 1.82 3.00 3.30
C CYS A 18 0.85 2.84 4.46
N VAL A 19 0.58 3.92 5.19
CA VAL A 19 -0.31 3.96 6.35
C VAL A 19 -1.51 4.86 6.06
N CYS A 20 -2.70 4.42 6.47
CA CYS A 20 -3.94 5.15 6.28
C CYS A 20 -3.93 6.40 7.16
N CYS A 21 -4.10 7.57 6.57
CA CYS A 21 -4.10 8.86 7.28
C CYS A 21 -5.25 9.00 8.30
N ASN A 22 -6.33 8.21 8.15
CA ASN A 22 -7.45 8.22 9.08
C ASN A 22 -7.34 7.12 10.15
N CYS A 23 -7.38 5.85 9.76
CA CYS A 23 -7.45 4.73 10.72
C CYS A 23 -6.09 4.12 11.09
N LYS A 24 -4.98 4.64 10.54
CA LYS A 24 -3.61 4.19 10.81
C LYS A 24 -3.30 2.73 10.47
N ARG A 25 -4.19 2.01 9.77
CA ARG A 25 -3.88 0.69 9.20
C ARG A 25 -2.81 0.80 8.11
N SER A 26 -1.98 -0.21 7.93
CA SER A 26 -0.96 -0.26 6.87
C SER A 26 -1.40 -1.14 5.71
N ARG A 27 -1.06 -0.74 4.49
CA ARG A 27 -1.35 -1.50 3.26
C ARG A 27 -0.43 -2.71 3.16
N THR A 28 -1.00 -3.92 3.19
CA THR A 28 -0.25 -5.19 3.07
C THR A 28 -0.27 -5.73 1.65
N SER A 29 -1.35 -5.47 0.90
CA SER A 29 -1.48 -5.79 -0.52
C SER A 29 -2.26 -4.69 -1.26
N GLU A 30 -2.59 -4.92 -2.53
CA GLU A 30 -3.32 -3.91 -3.31
C GLU A 30 -4.66 -3.53 -2.67
N PHE A 31 -5.35 -4.50 -2.07
CA PHE A 31 -6.69 -4.31 -1.52
C PHE A 31 -6.76 -4.56 0.00
N GLU A 32 -5.69 -5.06 0.61
CA GLU A 32 -5.69 -5.42 2.03
C GLU A 32 -4.96 -4.39 2.90
N TRP A 33 -5.59 -4.11 4.04
CA TRP A 33 -5.12 -3.17 5.04
C TRP A 33 -5.25 -3.80 6.42
N GLU A 34 -4.15 -3.84 7.16
CA GLU A 34 -4.08 -4.47 8.47
C GLU A 34 -3.65 -3.48 9.56
N GLN A 35 -3.76 -3.89 10.83
CA GLN A 35 -3.28 -3.08 11.93
C GLN A 35 -1.78 -2.80 11.78
N HIS A 36 -1.43 -1.52 11.76
CA HIS A 36 -0.03 -1.11 11.68
C HIS A 36 0.62 -1.15 13.06
N ILE A 37 1.82 -1.72 13.14
CA ILE A 37 2.69 -1.66 14.32
C ILE A 37 3.95 -0.92 13.89
N ALA A 38 4.08 0.33 14.33
CA ALA A 38 5.19 1.19 13.98
C ALA A 38 6.52 0.60 14.46
N ARG A 39 7.54 0.63 13.60
CA ARG A 39 8.89 0.15 13.94
C ARG A 39 9.88 1.32 13.98
N PRO A 40 10.86 1.32 14.91
CA PRO A 40 11.92 2.31 14.90
C PRO A 40 12.67 2.32 13.57
N GLY A 41 12.86 3.50 12.98
CA GLY A 41 13.54 3.67 11.70
C GLY A 41 12.70 3.32 10.46
N GLU A 42 11.43 2.96 10.63
CA GLU A 42 10.53 2.71 9.51
C GLU A 42 10.23 3.99 8.74
N ARG A 43 10.24 3.88 7.41
CA ARG A 43 9.87 4.98 6.54
C ARG A 43 8.41 4.81 6.14
N LEU A 44 7.61 5.82 6.44
CA LEU A 44 6.18 5.80 6.16
C LEU A 44 5.85 6.65 4.94
N THR A 45 4.87 6.20 4.18
CA THR A 45 4.08 7.04 3.29
C THR A 45 2.63 6.98 3.71
N HIS A 46 1.80 7.88 3.19
CA HIS A 46 0.40 7.97 3.57
C HIS A 46 -0.52 7.69 2.38
N GLY A 47 -1.64 7.04 2.68
CA GLY A 47 -2.76 6.86 1.77
C GLY A 47 -4.06 6.87 2.57
N ILE A 48 -5.16 6.49 1.93
CA ILE A 48 -6.44 6.29 2.61
C ILE A 48 -7.00 4.93 2.20
N CYS A 49 -7.40 4.11 3.17
CA CYS A 49 -7.89 2.77 2.89
C CYS A 49 -9.34 2.81 2.36
N PRO A 50 -9.79 1.81 1.58
CA PRO A 50 -11.14 1.77 1.03
C PRO A 50 -12.25 1.91 2.08
N ALA A 51 -12.06 1.30 3.27
CA ALA A 51 -13.00 1.43 4.38
C ALA A 51 -13.14 2.89 4.87
N CYS A 52 -12.04 3.66 4.88
CA CYS A 52 -12.09 5.07 5.26
C CYS A 52 -12.60 5.97 4.14
N ILE A 53 -12.35 5.63 2.86
CA ILE A 53 -13.00 6.30 1.72
C ILE A 53 -14.52 6.17 1.83
N HIS A 54 -15.05 4.95 2.02
CA HIS A 54 -16.49 4.71 2.17
C HIS A 54 -17.11 5.43 3.37
N LEU A 55 -16.36 5.56 4.46
CA LEU A 55 -16.85 6.22 5.67
C LEU A 55 -16.84 7.75 5.54
N LEU A 56 -15.77 8.32 5.00
CA LEU A 56 -15.53 9.78 5.01
C LEU A 56 -15.99 10.48 3.74
N TYR A 57 -15.96 9.77 2.60
CA TYR A 57 -16.22 10.29 1.27
C TYR A 57 -17.13 9.32 0.48
N PRO A 58 -18.34 9.01 0.99
CA PRO A 58 -19.22 7.99 0.39
C PRO A 58 -19.67 8.35 -1.03
N ASP A 59 -19.72 9.63 -1.36
CA ASP A 59 -20.13 10.19 -2.65
C ASP A 59 -19.13 9.89 -3.79
N ILE A 60 -17.85 9.71 -3.47
CA ILE A 60 -16.79 9.39 -4.46
C ILE A 60 -16.22 7.99 -4.30
N ALA A 61 -16.74 7.20 -3.35
CA ALA A 61 -16.16 5.91 -2.99
C ALA A 61 -16.09 4.95 -4.18
N SER A 62 -17.17 4.79 -4.94
CA SER A 62 -17.21 3.90 -6.11
C SER A 62 -16.24 4.34 -7.22
N LEU A 63 -16.10 5.65 -7.45
CA LEU A 63 -15.16 6.20 -8.44
C LEU A 63 -13.70 5.89 -8.08
N VAL A 64 -13.35 6.01 -6.80
CA VAL A 64 -11.96 5.82 -6.32
C VAL A 64 -11.62 4.34 -6.14
N CYS A 65 -12.58 3.52 -5.70
CA CYS A 65 -12.39 2.10 -5.44
C CYS A 65 -12.56 1.23 -6.70
N GLY A 66 -13.12 1.76 -7.79
CA GLY A 66 -13.31 1.04 -9.05
C GLY A 66 -14.48 0.05 -9.00
N GLU A 67 -15.57 0.45 -8.36
CA GLU A 67 -16.80 -0.35 -8.16
C GLU A 67 -17.90 -0.01 -9.19
#